data_AF-A0A350EWS3-F1
#
_entry.id   AF-A0A350EWS3-F1
#
_cell.length_a   1.000
_cell.length_b   1.000
_cell.length_c   1.000
_cell.angle_alpha   90.00
_cell.angle_beta   90.00
_cell.angle_gamma   90.00
#
_symmetry.space_group_name_H-M   'P 1'
#
loop_
_entity.id
_entity.type
_entity.pdbx_description
1 polymer ?
#
loop_
_entity_poly.entity_id
_entity_poly.type
_entity_poly.pdbx_seq_one_letter_code
_entity_poly.pdbx_strand_id
1 'polypeptide(L)'
;NLQVAGTYDVQVWWVESSNRPTNAPVDIIHAGGTNRVLINQRLPGTGWVKVFTGSFNTGLASSVIISNEGTAAGTYVIADAVRFVPTGGTVLPPVKPNIDLVAADSVAGEWGADVGRFSIVRSGPTNTALTVNLVVGGTAESGADYAALPVSVTIPAGAVSSQLLVQPVADEASEGPETVILEVADSPGYTATNLPSATVTLADRPWDDWRSRHFNTSELSDPQISGDLADPDVDGLQNLFEYASGLLPRSFDAATRPQAWMEGDRLHYSFTRAKAATDVLLELESSADLDSWSASGPPVIEAVSQEDLGSRSRTVVRLAEPAGEGQTGFLRLRIRRP
;
A
#
# COMPACT_ATOMS: atom_id res chain seq x y z
N ASN A 1 20.34 -9.78 37.24
CA ASN A 1 19.38 -10.89 37.14
C ASN A 1 18.32 -10.73 38.21
N LEU A 2 17.17 -10.13 37.88
CA LEU A 2 16.07 -9.99 38.83
C LEU A 2 15.40 -11.35 39.01
N GLN A 3 15.27 -11.81 40.26
CA GLN A 3 14.73 -13.15 40.54
C GLN A 3 13.20 -13.20 40.43
N VAL A 4 12.55 -12.07 40.63
CA VAL A 4 11.08 -11.94 40.68
C VAL A 4 10.69 -10.74 39.83
N ALA A 5 9.63 -10.87 39.04
CA ALA A 5 9.03 -9.73 38.36
C ALA A 5 8.27 -8.87 39.38
N GLY A 6 8.35 -7.55 39.27
CA GLY A 6 7.69 -6.67 40.24
C GLY A 6 8.09 -5.22 40.10
N THR A 7 7.58 -4.39 41.02
CA THR A 7 7.92 -2.96 41.07
C THR A 7 9.17 -2.74 41.92
N TYR A 8 10.14 -2.04 41.33
CA TYR A 8 11.41 -1.71 41.97
C TYR A 8 11.68 -0.22 41.89
N ASP A 9 12.26 0.32 42.96
CA ASP A 9 13.03 1.56 42.91
C ASP A 9 14.42 1.24 42.34
N VAL A 10 14.82 1.95 41.29
CA VAL A 10 16.19 1.92 40.77
C VAL A 10 16.97 3.02 41.45
N GLN A 11 18.07 2.63 42.08
CA GLN A 11 18.95 3.56 42.77
C GLN A 11 20.38 3.40 42.24
N VAL A 12 21.08 4.52 42.10
CA VAL A 12 22.44 4.58 41.56
C VAL A 12 23.34 5.26 42.60
N TRP A 13 24.56 4.77 42.73
CA TRP A 13 25.62 5.35 43.53
C TRP A 13 26.72 5.87 42.60
N TRP A 14 27.34 6.99 42.95
CA TRP A 14 28.55 7.50 42.29
C TRP A 14 29.43 8.29 43.27
N VAL A 15 30.68 8.48 42.90
CA VAL A 15 31.60 9.38 43.61
C VAL A 15 31.58 10.75 42.95
N GLU A 16 31.19 11.77 43.71
CA GLU A 16 31.17 13.14 43.22
C GLU A 16 32.57 13.73 43.04
N SER A 17 32.71 14.60 42.04
CA SER A 17 33.90 15.43 41.86
C SER A 17 33.59 16.61 40.94
N SER A 18 34.42 17.65 40.99
CA SER A 18 34.27 18.83 40.13
C SER A 18 34.46 18.52 38.64
N ASN A 19 35.18 17.46 38.30
CA ASN A 19 35.41 17.00 36.93
C ASN A 19 34.34 16.01 36.41
N ARG A 20 33.23 15.84 37.12
CA ARG A 20 32.09 15.03 36.66
C ARG A 20 31.14 15.83 35.76
N PRO A 21 30.36 15.17 34.89
CA PRO A 21 29.31 15.84 34.14
C PRO A 21 28.10 16.17 35.02
N THR A 22 27.35 17.20 34.63
CA THR A 22 26.08 17.57 35.26
C THR A 22 24.88 16.86 34.63
N ASN A 23 25.10 16.04 33.61
CA ASN A 23 24.09 15.42 32.76
C ASN A 23 24.45 13.99 32.35
N ALA A 24 25.09 13.19 33.22
CA ALA A 24 25.40 11.79 32.89
C ALA A 24 24.10 11.03 32.56
N PRO A 25 23.96 10.42 31.37
CA PRO A 25 22.79 9.64 31.03
C PRO A 25 22.74 8.29 31.75
N VAL A 26 21.56 7.96 32.27
CA VAL A 26 21.20 6.67 32.84
C VAL A 26 19.95 6.16 32.12
N ASP A 27 20.09 5.11 31.32
CA ASP A 27 18.98 4.43 30.66
C ASP A 27 18.50 3.27 31.53
N ILE A 28 17.25 3.34 31.98
CA ILE A 28 16.60 2.29 32.76
C ILE A 28 15.71 1.49 31.81
N ILE A 29 16.11 0.25 31.52
CA ILE A 29 15.35 -0.69 30.70
C ILE A 29 14.47 -1.52 31.63
N HIS A 30 13.16 -1.36 31.50
CA HIS A 30 12.14 -1.96 32.38
C HIS A 30 11.03 -2.62 31.54
N ALA A 31 10.00 -3.17 32.20
CA ALA A 31 8.95 -3.93 31.51
C ALA A 31 8.10 -3.08 30.56
N GLY A 32 8.05 -1.76 30.78
CA GLY A 32 7.26 -0.80 29.99
C GLY A 32 8.02 -0.17 28.82
N GLY A 33 9.33 -0.41 28.69
CA GLY A 33 10.21 0.29 27.75
C GLY A 33 11.49 0.76 28.41
N THR A 34 12.04 1.87 27.90
CA THR A 34 13.27 2.47 28.42
C THR A 34 13.02 3.92 28.82
N ASN A 35 13.39 4.28 30.05
CA ASN A 35 13.41 5.67 30.50
C ASN A 35 14.85 6.16 30.62
N ARG A 36 15.17 7.31 30.03
CA ARG A 36 16.45 8.00 30.21
C ARG A 36 16.33 9.08 31.29
N VAL A 37 17.24 9.05 32.25
CA VAL A 37 17.38 10.08 33.30
C VAL A 37 18.77 10.68 33.20
N LEU A 38 18.89 12.00 33.28
CA LEU A 38 20.18 12.70 33.33
C LEU A 38 20.50 13.02 34.78
N ILE A 39 21.65 12.57 35.28
CA ILE A 39 22.09 12.81 36.66
C ILE A 39 23.28 13.76 36.73
N ASN A 40 23.28 14.63 37.73
CA ASN A 40 24.40 15.52 38.01
C ASN A 40 25.39 14.85 38.96
N GLN A 41 26.49 14.34 38.42
CA GLN A 41 27.51 13.65 39.20
C GLN A 41 28.50 14.59 39.91
N ARG A 42 28.35 15.91 39.78
CA ARG A 42 29.09 16.89 40.61
C ARG A 42 28.45 17.06 41.98
N LEU A 43 27.16 16.77 42.09
CA LEU A 43 26.46 16.81 43.36
C LEU A 43 26.73 15.50 44.12
N PRO A 44 26.81 15.56 45.47
CA PRO A 44 27.07 14.39 46.28
C PRO A 44 26.10 13.26 45.95
N GLY A 45 26.66 12.14 45.52
CA GLY A 45 25.99 10.84 45.42
C GLY A 45 26.36 9.97 46.62
N THR A 46 26.72 10.57 47.76
CA THR A 46 27.17 9.90 48.98
C THR A 46 26.00 9.15 49.65
N GLY A 47 25.57 8.10 48.98
CA GLY A 47 24.37 7.34 49.28
C GLY A 47 23.65 6.88 48.01
N TRP A 48 22.67 6.02 48.19
CA TRP A 48 21.85 5.54 47.09
C TRP A 48 20.86 6.61 46.63
N VAL A 49 21.05 7.14 45.42
CA VAL A 49 20.12 8.10 44.82
C VAL A 49 19.10 7.38 43.98
N LYS A 50 17.81 7.52 44.31
CA LYS A 50 16.73 6.99 43.48
C LYS A 50 16.59 7.78 42.18
N VAL A 51 16.60 7.08 41.06
CA VAL A 51 16.45 7.67 39.72
C VAL A 51 15.15 7.27 39.02
N PHE A 52 14.53 6.16 39.42
CA PHE A 52 13.31 5.68 38.79
C PHE A 52 12.53 4.74 39.73
N THR A 53 11.21 4.64 39.52
CA THR A 53 10.35 3.60 40.08
C THR A 53 9.54 3.01 38.94
N GLY A 54 9.53 1.69 38.78
CA GLY A 54 8.72 1.06 37.75
C GLY A 54 8.69 -0.46 37.84
N SER A 55 7.92 -1.08 36.94
CA SER A 55 7.79 -2.54 36.88
C SER A 55 8.88 -3.15 36.02
N PHE A 56 9.51 -4.21 36.51
CA PHE A 56 10.61 -4.92 35.86
C PHE A 56 10.27 -6.41 35.67
N ASN A 57 10.79 -6.99 34.59
CA ASN A 57 10.64 -8.41 34.30
C ASN A 57 11.68 -9.22 35.08
N THR A 58 11.37 -10.48 35.38
CA THR A 58 12.37 -11.43 35.90
C THR A 58 13.44 -11.72 34.84
N GLY A 59 14.62 -12.15 35.27
CA GLY A 59 15.73 -12.51 34.37
C GLY A 59 16.67 -11.34 34.03
N LEU A 60 17.09 -11.31 32.76
CA LEU A 60 18.09 -10.39 32.21
C LEU A 60 17.51 -9.33 31.25
N ALA A 61 16.21 -9.34 30.99
CA ALA A 61 15.55 -8.39 30.08
C ALA A 61 15.48 -6.95 30.61
N SER A 62 15.80 -6.76 31.90
CA SER A 62 15.83 -5.48 32.58
C SER A 62 17.26 -5.13 32.98
N SER A 63 17.67 -3.88 32.73
CA SER A 63 19.04 -3.42 32.97
C SER A 63 19.09 -1.90 33.18
N VAL A 64 20.23 -1.43 33.67
CA VAL A 64 20.55 -0.01 33.78
C VAL A 64 21.85 0.21 33.02
N ILE A 65 21.85 1.15 32.07
CA ILE A 65 23.01 1.51 31.27
C ILE A 65 23.39 2.94 31.64
N ILE A 66 24.64 3.13 32.10
CA ILE A 66 25.21 4.45 32.33
C ILE A 66 26.16 4.73 31.17
N SER A 67 25.96 5.84 30.46
CA SER A 67 26.76 6.20 29.28
C SER A 67 27.44 7.56 29.46
N ASN A 68 28.33 7.92 28.53
CA ASN A 68 28.94 9.25 28.43
C ASN A 68 28.39 10.07 27.27
N GLU A 69 27.32 9.61 26.64
CA GLU A 69 26.68 10.25 25.50
C GLU A 69 26.23 11.68 25.87
N GLY A 70 26.57 12.67 25.05
CA GLY A 70 26.14 14.06 25.27
C GLY A 70 26.78 14.76 26.48
N THR A 71 27.80 14.17 27.11
CA THR A 71 28.55 14.82 28.19
C THR A 71 29.66 15.74 27.66
N ALA A 72 29.99 16.80 28.42
CA ALA A 72 31.00 17.77 27.99
C ALA A 72 32.41 17.17 27.94
N ALA A 73 33.19 17.57 26.93
CA ALA A 73 34.60 17.19 26.83
C ALA A 73 35.38 17.57 28.11
N GLY A 74 36.27 16.69 28.54
CA GLY A 74 37.04 16.85 29.78
C GLY A 74 36.27 16.55 31.07
N THR A 75 35.03 16.06 30.97
CA THR A 75 34.30 15.49 32.11
C THR A 75 34.33 13.96 32.09
N TYR A 76 34.16 13.34 33.25
CA TYR A 76 34.28 11.89 33.43
C TYR A 76 33.03 11.33 34.09
N VAL A 77 32.29 10.46 33.39
CA VAL A 77 31.16 9.71 33.96
C VAL A 77 31.69 8.60 34.85
N ILE A 78 31.11 8.49 36.06
CA ILE A 78 31.37 7.40 37.00
C ILE A 78 30.20 6.44 37.00
N ALA A 79 30.50 5.17 36.75
CA ALA A 79 29.60 4.06 37.03
C ALA A 79 30.20 3.29 38.21
N ASP A 80 29.53 3.35 39.36
CA ASP A 80 29.95 2.64 40.57
C ASP A 80 28.98 1.48 40.84
N ALA A 81 27.81 1.76 41.43
CA ALA A 81 26.85 0.73 41.77
C ALA A 81 25.40 1.10 41.40
N VAL A 82 24.63 0.07 41.06
CA VAL A 82 23.18 0.15 40.83
C VAL A 82 22.51 -0.89 41.73
N ARG A 83 21.38 -0.53 42.33
CA ARG A 83 20.52 -1.51 43.02
C ARG A 83 19.06 -1.33 42.65
N PHE A 84 18.36 -2.46 42.64
CA PHE A 84 16.91 -2.55 42.51
C PHE A 84 16.34 -2.85 43.90
N VAL A 85 15.51 -1.96 44.42
CA VAL A 85 14.87 -2.10 45.74
C VAL A 85 13.39 -2.44 45.54
N PRO A 86 12.91 -3.64 45.91
CA PRO A 86 11.50 -3.98 45.81
C PRO A 86 10.66 -3.00 46.64
N THR A 87 9.58 -2.46 46.09
CA THR A 87 8.72 -1.49 46.79
C THR A 87 7.46 -2.11 47.40
N GLY A 88 7.33 -3.45 47.38
CA GLY A 88 6.22 -4.17 48.01
C GLY A 88 4.87 -4.07 47.28
N GLY A 89 4.84 -3.52 46.06
CA GLY A 89 3.66 -3.52 45.20
C GLY A 89 3.36 -4.92 44.65
N THR A 90 2.07 -5.25 44.50
CA THR A 90 1.60 -6.43 43.78
C THR A 90 2.33 -6.58 42.44
N VAL A 91 2.65 -7.82 42.06
CA VAL A 91 3.16 -8.14 40.72
C VAL A 91 2.08 -7.73 39.74
N LEU A 92 2.22 -6.54 39.14
CA LEU A 92 1.42 -6.22 37.96
C LEU A 92 1.87 -7.19 36.87
N PRO A 93 0.94 -7.85 36.16
CA PRO A 93 1.32 -8.70 35.04
C PRO A 93 2.22 -7.91 34.08
N PRO A 94 3.17 -8.57 33.40
CA PRO A 94 4.01 -7.91 32.41
C PRO A 94 3.14 -7.06 31.49
N VAL A 95 3.47 -5.78 31.35
CA VAL A 95 2.73 -4.91 30.43
C VAL A 95 2.87 -5.51 29.05
N LYS A 96 1.75 -5.91 28.45
CA LYS A 96 1.75 -6.45 27.10
C LYS A 96 1.77 -5.29 26.11
N PRO A 97 2.48 -5.43 24.98
CA PRO A 97 2.27 -4.53 23.87
C PRO A 97 0.84 -4.67 23.35
N ASN A 98 0.24 -3.54 22.98
CA ASN A 98 -1.01 -3.52 22.27
C ASN A 98 -0.73 -3.51 20.76
N ILE A 99 -1.55 -4.22 19.99
CA ILE A 99 -1.46 -4.25 18.53
C ILE A 99 -2.71 -3.64 17.93
N ASP A 100 -2.49 -2.62 17.09
CA ASP A 100 -3.48 -2.09 16.15
C ASP A 100 -3.14 -2.59 14.74
N LEU A 101 -4.16 -2.86 13.95
CA LEU A 101 -4.02 -3.16 12.53
C LEU A 101 -4.73 -2.10 11.70
N VAL A 102 -4.03 -1.54 10.71
CA VAL A 102 -4.56 -0.51 9.82
C VAL A 102 -4.23 -0.86 8.37
N ALA A 103 -5.18 -0.70 7.46
CA ALA A 103 -4.90 -0.64 6.03
C ALA A 103 -4.31 0.74 5.72
N ALA A 104 -2.98 0.83 5.68
CA ALA A 104 -2.26 2.06 5.34
C ALA A 104 -2.45 2.44 3.87
N ASP A 105 -2.67 1.43 3.02
CA ASP A 105 -3.22 1.57 1.69
C ASP A 105 -4.29 0.48 1.52
N SER A 106 -5.56 0.91 1.39
CA SER A 106 -6.71 0.00 1.40
C SER A 106 -7.17 -0.41 0.01
N VAL A 107 -6.48 0.03 -1.04
CA VAL A 107 -6.80 -0.31 -2.43
C VAL A 107 -5.55 -0.87 -3.08
N ALA A 108 -5.73 -1.89 -3.91
CA ALA A 108 -4.72 -2.40 -4.82
C ALA A 108 -5.41 -2.73 -6.14
N GLY A 109 -4.65 -2.84 -7.23
CA GLY A 109 -5.21 -3.14 -8.54
C GLY A 109 -4.39 -4.14 -9.31
N GLU A 110 -5.06 -5.03 -10.02
CA GLU A 110 -4.45 -6.00 -10.96
C GLU A 110 -4.02 -5.35 -12.27
N TRP A 111 -4.38 -4.09 -12.48
CA TRP A 111 -3.89 -3.28 -13.57
C TRP A 111 -2.87 -2.24 -13.12
N GLY A 112 -1.69 -2.27 -13.75
CA GLY A 112 -0.57 -1.43 -13.37
C GLY A 112 0.18 -1.95 -12.14
N ALA A 113 1.06 -1.12 -11.60
CA ALA A 113 1.84 -1.44 -10.40
C ALA A 113 1.23 -0.77 -9.17
N ASP A 114 0.07 -1.25 -8.73
CA ASP A 114 -0.62 -0.76 -7.52
C ASP A 114 -0.71 -1.87 -6.46
N VAL A 115 -0.26 -1.58 -5.24
CA VAL A 115 -0.13 -2.58 -4.16
C VAL A 115 -0.80 -2.09 -2.89
N GLY A 116 -1.57 -2.99 -2.26
CA GLY A 116 -2.20 -2.71 -0.98
C GLY A 116 -1.20 -2.83 0.17
N ARG A 117 -1.52 -2.22 1.31
CA ARG A 117 -0.60 -2.21 2.46
C ARG A 117 -1.31 -2.24 3.80
N PHE A 118 -0.98 -3.24 4.59
CA PHE A 118 -1.26 -3.27 6.02
C PHE A 118 -0.09 -2.68 6.82
N SER A 119 -0.42 -1.96 7.89
CA SER A 119 0.50 -1.49 8.92
C SER A 119 0.09 -2.10 10.25
N ILE A 120 0.96 -2.97 10.79
CA ILE A 120 0.82 -3.57 12.11
C ILE A 120 1.52 -2.63 13.08
N VAL A 121 0.77 -1.98 13.97
CA VAL A 121 1.29 -0.95 14.88
C VAL A 121 1.31 -1.48 16.30
N ARG A 122 2.43 -1.26 16.97
CA ARG A 122 2.70 -1.65 18.35
C ARG A 122 2.74 -0.42 19.25
N SER A 123 1.96 -0.45 20.32
CA SER A 123 2.12 0.49 21.45
C SER A 123 2.46 -0.25 22.73
N GLY A 124 3.02 0.47 23.71
CA GLY A 124 3.57 -0.12 24.94
C GLY A 124 5.05 -0.52 24.82
N PRO A 125 5.51 -1.60 25.46
CA PRO A 125 6.93 -1.94 25.51
C PRO A 125 7.47 -2.29 24.13
N THR A 126 8.66 -1.80 23.76
CA THR A 126 9.34 -2.07 22.47
C THR A 126 10.72 -2.72 22.60
N ASN A 127 11.21 -2.94 23.82
CA ASN A 127 12.57 -3.43 24.12
C ASN A 127 12.91 -4.82 23.56
N THR A 128 11.93 -5.62 23.16
CA THR A 128 12.07 -6.96 22.60
C THR A 128 11.35 -7.04 21.27
N ALA A 129 11.86 -7.85 20.33
CA ALA A 129 11.14 -8.12 19.08
C ALA A 129 9.82 -8.83 19.40
N LEU A 130 8.76 -8.49 18.67
CA LEU A 130 7.41 -9.02 18.86
C LEU A 130 6.95 -9.69 17.57
N THR A 131 6.66 -10.98 17.64
CA THR A 131 5.98 -11.72 16.57
C THR A 131 4.48 -11.62 16.78
N VAL A 132 3.79 -11.06 15.79
CA VAL A 132 2.34 -10.90 15.73
C VAL A 132 1.80 -11.96 14.79
N ASN A 133 0.90 -12.82 15.28
CA ASN A 133 0.26 -13.85 14.47
C ASN A 133 -0.97 -13.26 13.77
N LEU A 134 -1.22 -13.71 12.55
CA LEU A 134 -2.21 -13.14 11.65
C LEU A 134 -3.13 -14.24 11.11
N VAL A 135 -4.39 -13.90 10.90
CA VAL A 135 -5.36 -14.68 10.13
C VAL A 135 -5.69 -13.89 8.87
N VAL A 136 -5.62 -14.56 7.72
CA VAL A 136 -5.98 -13.98 6.42
C VAL A 136 -7.33 -14.56 6.00
N GLY A 137 -8.23 -13.69 5.56
CA GLY A 137 -9.53 -14.03 4.98
C GLY A 137 -9.94 -13.01 3.94
N GLY A 138 -11.24 -12.92 3.66
CA GLY A 138 -11.78 -12.08 2.59
C GLY A 138 -12.38 -12.94 1.48
N THR A 139 -12.65 -12.31 0.33
CA THR A 139 -13.18 -12.99 -0.86
C THR A 139 -12.10 -13.40 -1.83
N ALA A 140 -10.98 -12.66 -1.89
CA ALA A 140 -9.85 -12.97 -2.75
C ALA A 140 -9.12 -14.23 -2.29
N GLU A 141 -8.77 -15.09 -3.24
CA GLU A 141 -8.00 -16.31 -3.15
C GLU A 141 -6.48 -16.06 -3.20
N SER A 142 -5.79 -16.57 -2.17
CA SER A 142 -4.33 -16.49 -2.07
C SER A 142 -3.64 -17.30 -3.17
N GLY A 143 -2.83 -16.62 -3.98
CA GLY A 143 -2.05 -17.19 -5.09
C GLY A 143 -2.74 -17.10 -6.45
N ALA A 144 -4.06 -16.88 -6.48
CA ALA A 144 -4.80 -16.51 -7.69
C ALA A 144 -4.80 -14.99 -7.85
N ASP A 145 -5.32 -14.26 -6.86
CA ASP A 145 -5.58 -12.80 -6.99
C ASP A 145 -4.52 -11.95 -6.27
N TYR A 146 -3.80 -12.55 -5.30
CA TYR A 146 -2.66 -11.91 -4.64
C TYR A 146 -1.57 -12.90 -4.23
N ALA A 147 -0.33 -12.41 -4.15
CA ALA A 147 0.79 -13.20 -3.66
C ALA A 147 0.56 -13.64 -2.21
N ALA A 148 0.78 -14.92 -1.92
CA ALA A 148 0.50 -15.51 -0.60
C ALA A 148 1.13 -14.70 0.56
N LEU A 149 0.29 -14.35 1.53
CA LEU A 149 0.70 -13.58 2.71
C LEU A 149 1.23 -14.49 3.83
N PRO A 150 2.19 -14.02 4.64
CA PRO A 150 2.66 -14.75 5.80
C PRO A 150 1.60 -14.76 6.92
N VAL A 151 1.55 -15.85 7.68
CA VAL A 151 0.66 -15.99 8.86
C VAL A 151 1.19 -15.30 10.12
N SER A 152 2.34 -14.63 10.03
CA SER A 152 2.87 -13.81 11.12
C SER A 152 3.82 -12.74 10.61
N VAL A 153 3.96 -11.64 11.35
CA VAL A 153 4.91 -10.55 11.09
C VAL A 153 5.71 -10.27 12.36
N THR A 154 7.00 -9.99 12.20
CA THR A 154 7.85 -9.57 13.32
C THR A 154 8.04 -8.06 13.31
N ILE A 155 7.75 -7.42 14.44
CA ILE A 155 8.13 -6.03 14.75
C ILE A 155 9.46 -6.09 15.51
N PRO A 156 10.59 -5.62 14.95
CA PRO A 156 11.89 -5.67 15.62
C PRO A 156 11.92 -4.94 16.96
N ALA A 157 12.92 -5.25 17.80
CA ALA A 157 13.15 -4.50 19.03
C ALA A 157 13.44 -3.02 18.71
N GLY A 158 12.84 -2.12 19.48
CA GLY A 158 12.87 -0.67 19.28
C GLY A 158 11.89 -0.15 18.22
N ALA A 159 11.34 -1.02 17.37
CA ALA A 159 10.36 -0.62 16.35
C ALA A 159 8.93 -0.56 16.93
N VAL A 160 8.13 0.35 16.37
CA VAL A 160 6.72 0.56 16.72
C VAL A 160 5.76 0.08 15.65
N SER A 161 6.26 -0.37 14.50
CA SER A 161 5.42 -0.92 13.43
C SER A 161 6.18 -1.87 12.51
N SER A 162 5.43 -2.65 11.75
CA SER A 162 5.90 -3.40 10.59
C SER A 162 4.85 -3.35 9.49
N GLN A 163 5.29 -3.43 8.24
CA GLN A 163 4.41 -3.36 7.07
C GLN A 163 4.25 -4.75 6.45
N LEU A 164 3.05 -5.01 5.93
CA LEU A 164 2.77 -6.16 5.09
C LEU A 164 2.11 -5.69 3.80
N LEU A 165 2.72 -6.01 2.66
CA LEU A 165 2.20 -5.66 1.34
C LEU A 165 1.24 -6.73 0.85
N VAL A 166 0.16 -6.29 0.20
CA VAL A 166 -0.73 -7.14 -0.58
C VAL A 166 -0.39 -6.87 -2.04
N GLN A 167 0.25 -7.83 -2.70
CA GLN A 167 0.66 -7.71 -4.09
C GLN A 167 -0.35 -8.44 -4.97
N PRO A 168 -1.17 -7.72 -5.76
CA PRO A 168 -2.12 -8.36 -6.67
C PRO A 168 -1.41 -9.22 -7.72
N VAL A 169 -2.09 -10.26 -8.18
CA VAL A 169 -1.64 -11.14 -9.26
C VAL A 169 -2.59 -10.90 -10.43
N ALA A 170 -2.07 -10.26 -11.47
CA ALA A 170 -2.92 -9.87 -12.59
C ALA A 170 -3.24 -11.06 -13.50
N ASP A 171 -4.51 -11.29 -13.80
CA ASP A 171 -4.96 -12.29 -14.78
C ASP A 171 -6.08 -11.80 -15.72
N GLU A 172 -6.72 -12.69 -16.47
CA GLU A 172 -7.78 -12.35 -17.44
C GLU A 172 -9.17 -12.84 -17.01
N ALA A 173 -9.31 -13.29 -15.76
CA ALA A 173 -10.60 -13.60 -15.18
C ALA A 173 -11.38 -12.30 -14.93
N SER A 174 -12.71 -12.42 -14.89
CA SER A 174 -13.60 -11.31 -14.57
C SER A 174 -14.32 -11.67 -13.29
N GLU A 175 -13.81 -11.12 -12.20
CA GLU A 175 -14.16 -11.48 -10.83
C GLU A 175 -14.78 -10.28 -10.11
N GLY A 176 -14.52 -9.07 -10.62
CA GLY A 176 -14.94 -7.83 -9.99
C GLY A 176 -14.10 -7.51 -8.75
N PRO A 177 -14.50 -6.51 -7.95
CA PRO A 177 -13.71 -6.11 -6.79
C PRO A 177 -13.80 -7.15 -5.67
N GLU A 178 -12.64 -7.55 -5.17
CA GLU A 178 -12.51 -8.53 -4.09
C GLU A 178 -11.84 -7.96 -2.85
N THR A 179 -11.79 -8.71 -1.76
CA THR A 179 -11.25 -8.25 -0.48
C THR A 179 -10.22 -9.20 0.07
N VAL A 180 -9.13 -8.63 0.60
CA VAL A 180 -8.20 -9.28 1.52
C VAL A 180 -8.42 -8.68 2.90
N ILE A 181 -8.83 -9.52 3.85
CA ILE A 181 -9.05 -9.13 5.24
C ILE A 181 -7.93 -9.75 6.07
N LEU A 182 -7.22 -8.90 6.81
CA LEU A 182 -6.20 -9.34 7.75
C LEU A 182 -6.69 -9.11 9.17
N GLU A 183 -6.53 -10.11 10.02
CA GLU A 183 -6.91 -10.06 11.44
C GLU A 183 -5.72 -10.45 12.32
N VAL A 184 -5.58 -9.78 13.46
CA VAL A 184 -4.60 -10.09 14.50
C VAL A 184 -5.12 -11.26 15.33
N ALA A 185 -4.43 -12.40 15.28
CA ALA A 185 -4.80 -13.58 16.07
C ALA A 185 -4.53 -13.36 17.56
N ASP A 186 -5.36 -13.93 18.43
CA ASP A 186 -5.16 -13.89 19.88
C ASP A 186 -3.83 -14.52 20.32
N SER A 187 -3.16 -13.89 21.30
CA SER A 187 -1.89 -14.38 21.84
C SER A 187 -1.69 -13.97 23.30
N PRO A 188 -1.06 -14.80 24.14
CA PRO A 188 -0.61 -14.37 25.46
C PRO A 188 0.45 -13.25 25.42
N GLY A 189 1.16 -13.07 24.30
CA GLY A 189 2.30 -12.14 24.18
C GLY A 189 1.95 -10.69 23.87
N TYR A 190 0.72 -10.40 23.47
CA TYR A 190 0.23 -9.05 23.16
C TYR A 190 -1.28 -8.97 23.44
N THR A 191 -1.86 -7.79 23.28
CA THR A 191 -3.30 -7.56 23.33
C THR A 191 -3.72 -6.92 22.01
N ALA A 192 -4.61 -7.55 21.25
CA ALA A 192 -5.27 -6.85 20.12
C ALA A 192 -6.21 -5.78 20.68
N THR A 193 -6.20 -4.60 20.08
CA THR A 193 -7.05 -3.48 20.52
C THR A 193 -8.44 -3.56 19.88
N ASN A 194 -9.17 -2.44 19.85
CA ASN A 194 -10.42 -2.28 19.11
C ASN A 194 -10.23 -2.18 17.58
N LEU A 195 -9.00 -2.25 17.06
CA LEU A 195 -8.69 -2.38 15.63
C LEU A 195 -7.99 -3.72 15.33
N PRO A 196 -8.63 -4.87 15.59
CA PRO A 196 -8.00 -6.16 15.38
C PRO A 196 -7.93 -6.58 13.91
N SER A 197 -8.71 -5.94 13.03
CA SER A 197 -8.83 -6.32 11.62
C SER A 197 -8.77 -5.11 10.70
N ALA A 198 -8.21 -5.30 9.50
CA ALA A 198 -8.21 -4.33 8.42
C ALA A 198 -8.49 -5.00 7.07
N THR A 199 -8.94 -4.20 6.10
CA THR A 199 -9.33 -4.69 4.77
C THR A 199 -8.59 -3.92 3.68
N VAL A 200 -8.09 -4.65 2.68
CA VAL A 200 -7.66 -4.14 1.39
C VAL A 200 -8.64 -4.64 0.34
N THR A 201 -9.09 -3.76 -0.55
CA THR A 201 -9.89 -4.11 -1.72
C THR A 201 -8.96 -4.28 -2.92
N LEU A 202 -9.06 -5.41 -3.60
CA LEU A 202 -8.40 -5.67 -4.87
C LEU A 202 -9.35 -5.26 -5.99
N ALA A 203 -8.93 -4.34 -6.84
CA ALA A 203 -9.61 -3.99 -8.06
C ALA A 203 -9.10 -4.88 -9.19
N ASP A 204 -10.04 -5.57 -9.83
CA ASP A 204 -9.84 -6.29 -11.08
C ASP A 204 -9.36 -5.32 -12.19
N ARG A 205 -8.87 -5.85 -13.31
CA ARG A 205 -8.48 -5.06 -14.47
C ARG A 205 -9.67 -4.23 -14.97
N PRO A 206 -9.47 -2.96 -15.38
CA PRO A 206 -10.57 -2.10 -15.81
C PRO A 206 -11.52 -2.70 -16.87
N TRP A 207 -11.00 -3.48 -17.82
CA TRP A 207 -11.79 -4.23 -18.80
C TRP A 207 -12.63 -5.34 -18.17
N ASP A 208 -12.04 -6.14 -17.30
CA ASP A 208 -12.69 -7.28 -16.67
C ASP A 208 -13.67 -6.85 -15.57
N ASP A 209 -13.39 -5.74 -14.88
CA ASP A 209 -14.32 -5.01 -14.01
C ASP A 209 -15.49 -4.39 -14.80
N TRP A 210 -15.27 -3.92 -16.02
CA TRP A 210 -16.37 -3.50 -16.90
C TRP A 210 -17.24 -4.70 -17.31
N ARG A 211 -16.63 -5.83 -17.68
CA ARG A 211 -17.35 -7.05 -18.06
C ARG A 211 -18.21 -7.57 -16.90
N SER A 212 -17.68 -7.65 -15.69
CA SER A 212 -18.40 -8.18 -14.52
C SER A 212 -19.64 -7.34 -14.14
N ARG A 213 -19.65 -6.05 -14.48
CA ARG A 213 -20.82 -5.17 -14.28
C ARG A 213 -21.90 -5.31 -15.35
N HIS A 214 -21.57 -5.83 -16.53
CA HIS A 214 -22.46 -5.84 -17.68
C HIS A 214 -22.91 -7.25 -18.11
N PHE A 215 -22.23 -8.28 -17.63
CA PHE A 215 -22.50 -9.67 -17.93
C PHE A 215 -22.61 -10.49 -16.65
N ASN A 216 -23.53 -11.45 -16.62
CA ASN A 216 -23.62 -12.39 -15.50
C ASN A 216 -22.56 -13.51 -15.63
N THR A 217 -22.37 -14.32 -14.58
CA THR A 217 -21.36 -15.39 -14.54
C THR A 217 -21.42 -16.36 -15.73
N SER A 218 -22.62 -16.70 -16.22
CA SER A 218 -22.75 -17.58 -17.40
C SER A 218 -22.29 -16.89 -18.67
N GLU A 219 -22.58 -15.61 -18.82
CA GLU A 219 -22.21 -14.81 -19.99
C GLU A 219 -20.71 -14.48 -20.01
N LEU A 220 -20.10 -14.27 -18.84
CA LEU A 220 -18.65 -14.10 -18.71
C LEU A 220 -17.87 -15.32 -19.19
N SER A 221 -18.46 -16.51 -19.08
CA SER A 221 -17.89 -17.77 -19.61
C SER A 221 -18.11 -17.98 -21.11
N ASP A 222 -18.92 -17.14 -21.77
CA ASP A 222 -19.21 -17.24 -23.19
C ASP A 222 -18.54 -16.08 -23.98
N PRO A 223 -17.43 -16.36 -24.70
CA PRO A 223 -16.74 -15.33 -25.47
C PRO A 223 -17.55 -14.80 -26.65
N GLN A 224 -18.61 -15.48 -27.08
CA GLN A 224 -19.52 -14.97 -28.12
C GLN A 224 -20.48 -13.89 -27.61
N ILE A 225 -20.60 -13.74 -26.29
CA ILE A 225 -21.44 -12.73 -25.64
C ILE A 225 -20.58 -11.65 -24.99
N SER A 226 -19.57 -12.02 -24.21
CA SER A 226 -18.79 -11.07 -23.38
C SER A 226 -17.35 -10.87 -23.84
N GLY A 227 -16.91 -11.55 -24.91
CA GLY A 227 -15.55 -11.42 -25.44
C GLY A 227 -15.33 -10.12 -26.22
N ASP A 228 -14.07 -9.80 -26.51
CA ASP A 228 -13.63 -8.56 -27.17
C ASP A 228 -14.38 -8.27 -28.48
N LEU A 229 -14.69 -9.32 -29.26
CA LEU A 229 -15.31 -9.23 -30.59
C LEU A 229 -16.83 -9.46 -30.60
N ALA A 230 -17.43 -9.73 -29.44
CA ALA A 230 -18.87 -9.93 -29.35
C ALA A 230 -19.62 -8.60 -29.49
N ASP A 231 -20.84 -8.68 -30.01
CA ASP A 231 -21.73 -7.55 -30.30
C ASP A 231 -23.17 -7.96 -29.89
N PRO A 232 -23.52 -7.85 -28.60
CA PRO A 232 -24.77 -8.38 -28.09
C PRO A 232 -26.03 -7.60 -28.51
N ASP A 233 -25.91 -6.32 -28.86
CA ASP A 233 -27.02 -5.50 -29.37
C ASP A 233 -27.07 -5.41 -30.90
N VAL A 234 -26.09 -6.00 -31.59
CA VAL A 234 -26.04 -6.15 -33.05
C VAL A 234 -26.05 -4.78 -33.74
N ASP A 235 -25.44 -3.79 -33.10
CA ASP A 235 -25.34 -2.45 -33.65
C ASP A 235 -24.08 -2.28 -34.53
N GLY A 236 -23.20 -3.29 -34.53
CA GLY A 236 -21.94 -3.35 -35.25
C GLY A 236 -20.76 -2.71 -34.53
N LEU A 237 -20.86 -2.49 -33.21
CA LEU A 237 -19.80 -2.11 -32.30
C LEU A 237 -19.51 -3.29 -31.36
N GLN A 238 -18.25 -3.69 -31.29
CA GLN A 238 -17.85 -4.83 -30.48
C GLN A 238 -17.56 -4.41 -29.05
N ASN A 239 -17.71 -5.31 -28.07
CA ASN A 239 -17.54 -5.01 -26.66
C ASN A 239 -16.22 -4.28 -26.32
N LEU A 240 -15.09 -4.64 -26.94
CA LEU A 240 -13.83 -3.96 -26.67
C LEU A 240 -13.85 -2.49 -27.15
N PHE A 241 -14.53 -2.22 -28.26
CA PHE A 241 -14.78 -0.86 -28.73
C PHE A 241 -15.72 -0.11 -27.78
N GLU A 242 -16.84 -0.74 -27.40
CA GLU A 242 -17.82 -0.19 -26.47
C GLU A 242 -17.14 0.27 -25.17
N TYR A 243 -16.36 -0.62 -24.55
CA TYR A 243 -15.57 -0.30 -23.36
C TYR A 243 -14.58 0.85 -23.59
N ALA A 244 -13.76 0.74 -24.64
CA ALA A 244 -12.74 1.74 -24.95
C ALA A 244 -13.34 3.13 -25.24
N SER A 245 -14.58 3.20 -25.73
CA SER A 245 -15.31 4.43 -26.02
C SER A 245 -16.30 4.86 -24.93
N GLY A 246 -16.49 4.05 -23.89
CA GLY A 246 -17.35 4.36 -22.74
C GLY A 246 -18.83 4.25 -23.06
N LEU A 247 -19.18 3.21 -23.82
CA LEU A 247 -20.52 2.83 -24.24
C LEU A 247 -20.92 1.52 -23.52
N LEU A 248 -22.10 0.98 -23.82
CA LEU A 248 -22.69 -0.14 -23.10
C LEU A 248 -23.00 -1.29 -24.06
N PRO A 249 -22.68 -2.55 -23.72
CA PRO A 249 -22.73 -3.68 -24.65
C PRO A 249 -24.14 -4.15 -25.05
N ARG A 250 -25.18 -3.43 -24.63
CA ARG A 250 -26.60 -3.76 -24.88
C ARG A 250 -27.40 -2.52 -25.27
N SER A 251 -26.72 -1.44 -25.60
CA SER A 251 -27.29 -0.15 -25.94
C SER A 251 -27.00 0.10 -27.41
N PHE A 252 -28.05 0.22 -28.21
CA PHE A 252 -27.87 0.50 -29.63
C PHE A 252 -27.29 1.90 -29.84
N ASP A 253 -25.99 1.97 -30.11
CA ASP A 253 -25.16 3.18 -30.07
C ASP A 253 -24.47 3.46 -31.42
N ALA A 254 -24.97 2.86 -32.51
CA ALA A 254 -24.44 2.96 -33.87
C ALA A 254 -24.11 4.39 -34.37
N ALA A 255 -24.69 5.44 -33.79
CA ALA A 255 -24.41 6.83 -34.10
C ALA A 255 -23.10 7.39 -33.48
N THR A 256 -22.51 6.69 -32.50
CA THR A 256 -21.31 7.10 -31.75
C THR A 256 -20.00 6.57 -32.33
N ARG A 257 -20.06 6.00 -33.53
CA ARG A 257 -18.90 5.55 -34.31
C ARG A 257 -17.89 6.69 -34.53
N PRO A 258 -16.60 6.36 -34.73
CA PRO A 258 -15.62 7.35 -35.18
C PRO A 258 -16.08 8.00 -36.47
N GLN A 259 -15.94 9.32 -36.56
CA GLN A 259 -16.44 10.10 -37.70
C GLN A 259 -15.28 10.68 -38.49
N ALA A 260 -15.39 10.64 -39.82
CA ALA A 260 -14.44 11.27 -40.73
C ALA A 260 -15.14 12.32 -41.59
N TRP A 261 -14.49 13.46 -41.82
CA TRP A 261 -15.03 14.52 -42.69
C TRP A 261 -13.90 15.31 -43.36
N MET A 262 -14.24 16.03 -44.43
CA MET A 262 -13.34 16.99 -45.05
C MET A 262 -13.58 18.38 -44.45
N GLU A 263 -12.50 19.05 -44.06
CA GLU A 263 -12.51 20.46 -43.72
C GLU A 263 -11.36 21.14 -44.48
N GLY A 264 -11.72 22.06 -45.38
CA GLY A 264 -10.80 22.51 -46.43
C GLY A 264 -10.39 21.35 -47.33
N ASP A 265 -9.08 21.19 -47.52
CA ASP A 265 -8.46 20.13 -48.31
C ASP A 265 -8.00 18.94 -47.45
N ARG A 266 -8.36 18.87 -46.17
CA ARG A 266 -7.82 17.86 -45.23
C ARG A 266 -8.90 16.97 -44.63
N LEU A 267 -8.59 15.67 -44.61
CA LEU A 267 -9.41 14.68 -43.93
C LEU A 267 -9.19 14.77 -42.42
N HIS A 268 -10.28 14.98 -41.70
CA HIS A 268 -10.36 14.95 -40.25
C HIS A 268 -10.95 13.62 -39.79
N TYR A 269 -10.54 13.16 -38.62
CA TYR A 269 -11.01 11.94 -38.00
C TYR A 269 -11.21 12.18 -36.51
N SER A 270 -12.38 11.80 -35.98
CA SER A 270 -12.71 11.92 -34.57
C SER A 270 -13.09 10.58 -33.97
N PHE A 271 -12.68 10.37 -32.72
CA PHE A 271 -13.04 9.19 -31.93
C PHE A 271 -13.11 9.54 -30.45
N THR A 272 -13.87 8.76 -29.70
CA THR A 272 -14.08 8.96 -28.26
C THR A 272 -13.38 7.87 -27.47
N ARG A 273 -12.81 8.25 -26.32
CA ARG A 273 -12.16 7.36 -25.36
C ARG A 273 -12.80 7.47 -23.98
N ALA A 274 -13.10 6.36 -23.33
CA ALA A 274 -13.40 6.29 -21.91
C ALA A 274 -12.14 6.57 -21.08
N LYS A 275 -12.23 7.49 -20.12
CA LYS A 275 -11.10 7.80 -19.23
C LYS A 275 -10.77 6.65 -18.28
N ALA A 276 -11.77 5.82 -17.94
CA ALA A 276 -11.58 4.63 -17.11
C ALA A 276 -10.87 3.49 -17.87
N ALA A 277 -10.89 3.51 -19.22
CA ALA A 277 -10.26 2.50 -20.06
C ALA A 277 -8.73 2.72 -20.15
N THR A 278 -8.06 2.40 -19.04
CA THR A 278 -6.63 2.62 -18.83
C THR A 278 -5.77 1.42 -19.24
N ASP A 279 -6.41 0.28 -19.51
CA ASP A 279 -5.82 -0.99 -19.90
C ASP A 279 -6.02 -1.34 -21.39
N VAL A 280 -6.37 -0.34 -22.19
CA VAL A 280 -6.47 -0.45 -23.65
C VAL A 280 -5.66 0.63 -24.35
N LEU A 281 -5.09 0.25 -25.49
CA LEU A 281 -4.38 1.14 -26.40
C LEU A 281 -5.28 1.45 -27.59
N LEU A 282 -5.46 2.74 -27.85
CA LEU A 282 -6.13 3.27 -29.03
C LEU A 282 -5.06 3.85 -29.96
N GLU A 283 -4.89 3.25 -31.13
CA GLU A 283 -3.86 3.61 -32.10
C GLU A 283 -4.49 3.86 -33.46
N LEU A 284 -4.22 5.03 -34.04
CA LEU A 284 -4.59 5.27 -35.43
C LEU A 284 -3.57 4.58 -36.33
N GLU A 285 -4.06 3.83 -37.29
CA GLU A 285 -3.24 3.16 -38.29
C GLU A 285 -3.66 3.58 -39.69
N SER A 286 -2.70 3.61 -40.61
CA SER A 286 -2.93 3.86 -42.02
C SER A 286 -2.42 2.70 -42.87
N SER A 287 -3.04 2.54 -44.02
CA SER A 287 -2.72 1.51 -45.00
C SER A 287 -2.88 2.07 -46.41
N ALA A 288 -2.08 1.57 -47.35
CA ALA A 288 -2.24 1.87 -48.77
C ALA A 288 -3.16 0.86 -49.48
N ASP A 289 -3.36 -0.32 -48.90
CA ASP A 289 -3.91 -1.51 -49.58
C ASP A 289 -4.95 -2.31 -48.78
N LEU A 290 -5.32 -1.85 -47.57
CA LEU A 290 -6.13 -2.54 -46.55
C LEU A 290 -5.52 -3.77 -45.90
N ASP A 291 -4.31 -4.18 -46.31
CA ASP A 291 -3.66 -5.39 -45.80
C ASP A 291 -2.49 -5.04 -44.88
N SER A 292 -1.60 -4.17 -45.35
CA SER A 292 -0.45 -3.69 -44.58
C SER A 292 -0.82 -2.43 -43.80
N TRP A 293 -0.77 -2.52 -42.47
CA TRP A 293 -1.11 -1.42 -41.57
C TRP A 293 0.12 -0.91 -40.81
N SER A 294 0.21 0.41 -40.65
CA SER A 294 1.29 1.07 -39.92
C SER A 294 0.74 2.13 -38.98
N ALA A 295 1.38 2.29 -37.81
CA ALA A 295 1.06 3.32 -36.84
C ALA A 295 1.13 4.71 -37.49
N SER A 296 0.04 5.47 -37.37
CA SER A 296 -0.06 6.83 -37.89
C SER A 296 0.17 7.80 -36.73
N GLY A 297 1.44 8.06 -36.42
CA GLY A 297 1.84 9.19 -35.57
C GLY A 297 2.18 10.42 -36.41
N PRO A 298 2.56 11.56 -35.80
CA PRO A 298 3.29 12.61 -36.51
C PRO A 298 4.51 11.97 -37.22
N PRO A 299 4.71 12.18 -38.52
CA PRO A 299 4.19 13.28 -39.36
C PRO A 299 2.93 12.97 -40.18
N VAL A 300 2.28 11.81 -40.05
CA VAL A 300 1.13 11.41 -40.91
C VAL A 300 -0.16 12.10 -40.48
N ILE A 301 -0.36 12.26 -39.17
CA ILE A 301 -1.52 12.94 -38.58
C ILE A 301 -1.10 14.06 -37.65
N GLU A 302 -1.94 15.08 -37.58
CA GLU A 302 -1.81 16.23 -36.68
C GLU A 302 -2.99 16.26 -35.70
N ALA A 303 -2.71 16.52 -34.41
CA ALA A 303 -3.75 16.73 -33.43
C ALA A 303 -4.46 18.07 -33.68
N VAL A 304 -5.79 18.06 -33.65
CA VAL A 304 -6.62 19.25 -33.86
C VAL A 304 -7.21 19.71 -32.53
N SER A 305 -7.91 18.81 -31.82
CA SER A 305 -8.50 19.13 -30.52
C SER A 305 -8.67 17.89 -29.66
N GLN A 306 -8.78 18.13 -28.36
CA GLN A 306 -9.24 17.15 -27.39
C GLN A 306 -10.31 17.80 -26.53
N GLU A 307 -11.51 17.26 -26.58
CA GLU A 307 -12.69 17.76 -25.88
C GLU A 307 -12.96 16.86 -24.67
N ASP A 308 -13.14 17.47 -23.50
CA ASP A 308 -13.55 16.76 -22.29
C ASP A 308 -15.08 16.57 -22.29
N LEU A 309 -15.54 15.32 -22.26
CA LEU A 309 -16.94 14.93 -22.22
C LEU A 309 -17.32 14.29 -20.87
N GLY A 310 -16.60 14.61 -19.80
CA GLY A 310 -16.82 14.08 -18.46
C GLY A 310 -16.09 12.75 -18.26
N SER A 311 -16.81 11.62 -18.26
CA SER A 311 -16.22 10.28 -18.15
C SER A 311 -15.46 9.85 -19.41
N ARG A 312 -15.62 10.60 -20.50
CA ARG A 312 -15.02 10.35 -21.81
C ARG A 312 -14.26 11.58 -22.29
N SER A 313 -13.41 11.39 -23.31
CA SER A 313 -12.83 12.49 -24.09
C SER A 313 -12.99 12.21 -25.57
N ARG A 314 -13.21 13.25 -26.37
CA ARG A 314 -13.22 13.15 -27.84
C ARG A 314 -11.94 13.75 -28.39
N THR A 315 -11.23 12.98 -29.19
CA THR A 315 -10.03 13.44 -29.90
C THR A 315 -10.39 13.68 -31.35
N VAL A 316 -9.94 14.82 -31.89
CA VAL A 316 -9.98 15.12 -33.32
C VAL A 316 -8.55 15.22 -33.83
N VAL A 317 -8.26 14.49 -34.89
CA VAL A 317 -7.01 14.59 -35.66
C VAL A 317 -7.33 14.92 -37.11
N ARG A 318 -6.30 15.29 -37.86
CA ARG A 318 -6.38 15.41 -39.31
C ARG A 318 -5.15 14.84 -39.99
N LEU A 319 -5.26 14.50 -41.26
CA LEU A 319 -4.09 14.19 -42.09
C LEU A 319 -3.19 15.43 -42.25
N ALA A 320 -1.88 15.21 -42.16
CA ALA A 320 -0.87 16.24 -42.35
C ALA A 320 -0.71 16.65 -43.82
N GLU A 321 -1.04 15.74 -44.75
CA GLU A 321 -1.09 16.04 -46.18
C GLU A 321 -2.53 16.31 -46.63
N PRO A 322 -2.74 17.24 -47.59
CA PRO A 322 -4.03 17.41 -48.24
C PRO A 322 -4.53 16.12 -48.90
N ALA A 323 -5.84 15.93 -48.93
CA ALA A 323 -6.47 14.89 -49.71
C ALA A 323 -6.23 15.16 -51.21
N GLY A 324 -5.65 14.17 -51.91
CA GLY A 324 -5.42 14.23 -53.36
C GLY A 324 -6.64 13.79 -54.18
N GLU A 325 -6.50 13.80 -55.51
CA GLU A 325 -7.49 13.18 -56.40
C GLU A 325 -7.35 11.66 -56.39
N GLY A 326 -8.45 10.96 -56.07
CA GLY A 326 -8.49 9.50 -55.99
C GLY A 326 -8.19 8.93 -54.60
N GLN A 327 -8.38 7.63 -54.46
CA GLN A 327 -8.14 6.92 -53.20
C GLN A 327 -6.65 6.62 -53.04
N THR A 328 -6.00 7.28 -52.08
CA THR A 328 -4.57 7.17 -51.83
C THR A 328 -4.21 6.31 -50.61
N GLY A 329 -5.21 5.89 -49.82
CA GLY A 329 -5.03 5.03 -48.66
C GLY A 329 -6.28 4.92 -47.77
N PHE A 330 -6.07 4.38 -46.58
CA PHE A 330 -7.07 4.06 -45.57
C PHE A 330 -6.57 4.49 -44.20
N LEU A 331 -7.51 4.83 -43.32
CA LEU A 331 -7.28 5.08 -41.90
C LEU A 331 -8.23 4.21 -41.08
N ARG A 332 -7.73 3.68 -39.95
CA ARG A 332 -8.56 3.02 -38.95
C ARG A 332 -8.11 3.39 -37.54
N LEU A 333 -9.03 3.26 -36.60
CA LEU A 333 -8.71 3.20 -35.18
C LEU A 333 -8.57 1.73 -34.79
N ARG A 334 -7.39 1.34 -34.32
CA ARG A 334 -7.13 0.03 -33.74
C ARG A 334 -7.22 0.12 -32.23
N ILE A 335 -7.96 -0.79 -31.63
CA ILE A 335 -8.09 -0.95 -30.18
C ILE A 335 -7.52 -2.31 -29.81
N ARG A 336 -6.63 -2.34 -28.82
CA ARG A 336 -6.02 -3.58 -28.32
C ARG A 336 -5.75 -3.51 -26.83
N ARG A 337 -5.87 -4.65 -26.15
CA ARG A 337 -5.33 -4.84 -24.81
C ARG A 337 -3.83 -5.20 -24.92
N PRO A 338 -2.98 -4.73 -23.98
CA PRO A 338 -1.53 -4.91 -24.00
C PRO A 338 -1.05 -6.32 -23.65
#